data_AF-A0A965G1T6-F1
#
_entry.id   AF-A0A965G1T6-F1
#
_cell.length_a   1.000
_cell.length_b   1.000
_cell.length_c   1.000
_cell.angle_alpha   90.00
_cell.angle_beta   90.00
_cell.angle_gamma   90.00
#
_symmetry.space_group_name_H-M   'P 1'
#
loop_
_entity.id
_entity.type
_entity.pdbx_description
1 polymer ?
#
loop_
_entity_poly.entity_id
_entity_poly.type
_entity_poly.pdbx_seq_one_letter_code
_entity_poly.pdbx_strand_id
1 'polypeptide(L)' 'MSPTRRSFLGAIGGLAAGYALAPALRAAESSGKPLGLALCGLGNYSNGELSPALLETKNVKLVAVITGTREKGVKLA' A
#
# COMPACT_ATOMS: atom_id res chain seq x y z
N MET A 1 -18.69 -42.80 -0.03
CA MET A 1 -18.40 -42.54 -1.46
C MET A 1 -17.10 -41.75 -1.53
N SER A 2 -15.99 -42.40 -1.87
CA SER A 2 -14.67 -41.72 -1.94
C SER A 2 -14.68 -40.71 -3.08
N PRO A 3 -14.15 -39.48 -2.89
CA PRO A 3 -14.08 -38.51 -3.97
C PRO A 3 -13.24 -39.07 -5.12
N THR A 4 -13.71 -38.88 -6.36
CA THR A 4 -12.95 -39.29 -7.54
C THR A 4 -11.73 -38.39 -7.70
N ARG A 5 -10.60 -38.90 -8.23
CA ARG A 5 -9.41 -38.07 -8.47
C ARG A 5 -9.73 -36.81 -9.27
N ARG A 6 -10.66 -36.89 -10.22
CA ARG A 6 -11.08 -35.76 -11.05
C ARG A 6 -11.77 -34.67 -10.22
N SER A 7 -12.65 -35.04 -9.28
CA SER A 7 -13.29 -34.06 -8.39
C SER A 7 -12.30 -33.47 -7.39
N PHE A 8 -11.34 -34.26 -6.91
CA PHE A 8 -10.28 -33.79 -6.00
C PHE A 8 -9.32 -32.81 -6.69
N LEU A 9 -8.83 -33.14 -7.88
CA LEU A 9 -7.96 -32.26 -8.67
C LEU A 9 -8.69 -30.99 -9.13
N GLY A 10 -9.98 -31.10 -9.48
CA GLY A 10 -10.81 -29.93 -9.80
C GLY A 10 -10.98 -28.99 -8.60
N ALA A 11 -11.21 -29.54 -7.40
CA ALA A 11 -11.36 -28.74 -6.19
C ALA A 11 -10.05 -28.03 -5.79
N ILE A 12 -8.92 -28.73 -5.82
CA ILE A 12 -7.61 -28.13 -5.50
C ILE A 12 -7.19 -27.10 -6.56
N GLY A 13 -7.40 -27.40 -7.85
CA GLY A 13 -7.11 -26.47 -8.94
C GLY A 13 -7.91 -25.17 -8.84
N GLY A 14 -9.21 -25.27 -8.50
CA GLY A 14 -10.07 -24.10 -8.28
C GLY A 14 -9.64 -23.25 -7.08
N LEU A 15 -9.26 -23.89 -5.97
CA LEU A 15 -8.72 -23.20 -4.78
C LEU A 15 -7.39 -22.51 -5.08
N ALA A 16 -6.46 -23.20 -5.73
CA ALA A 16 -5.15 -22.63 -6.09
C ALA A 16 -5.29 -21.43 -7.03
N ALA A 17 -6.17 -21.52 -8.04
CA ALA A 17 -6.46 -20.41 -8.94
C ALA A 17 -7.12 -19.23 -8.21
N GLY A 18 -8.08 -19.49 -7.32
CA GLY A 18 -8.71 -18.47 -6.50
C GLY A 18 -7.73 -17.75 -5.58
N TYR A 19 -6.81 -18.47 -4.93
CA TYR A 19 -5.75 -17.89 -4.11
C TYR A 19 -4.73 -17.10 -4.92
N ALA A 20 -4.40 -17.55 -6.14
CA ALA A 20 -3.50 -16.82 -7.03
C ALA A 20 -4.11 -15.50 -7.54
N LEU A 21 -5.43 -15.44 -7.76
CA LEU A 21 -6.13 -14.23 -8.21
C LEU A 21 -6.58 -13.30 -7.07
N ALA A 22 -6.63 -13.77 -5.82
CA ALA A 22 -7.09 -12.98 -4.68
C ALA A 22 -6.37 -11.62 -4.51
N PRO A 23 -5.04 -11.50 -4.70
CA PRO A 23 -4.34 -10.21 -4.59
C PRO A 23 -4.77 -9.22 -5.69
N ALA A 24 -4.99 -9.71 -6.92
CA ALA A 24 -5.38 -8.89 -8.05
C ALA A 24 -6.81 -8.33 -7.88
N LEU A 25 -7.72 -9.15 -7.34
CA LEU A 25 -9.09 -8.71 -7.03
C LEU A 25 -9.11 -7.66 -5.91
N ARG A 26 -8.29 -7.83 -4.87
CA ARG A 26 -8.16 -6.84 -3.78
C ARG A 26 -7.54 -5.52 -4.25
N ALA A 27 -6.59 -5.57 -5.19
CA ALA A 27 -6.01 -4.36 -5.78
C ALA A 27 -7.03 -3.60 -6.64
N ALA A 28 -7.92 -4.32 -7.34
CA ALA A 28 -8.99 -3.71 -8.15
C ALA A 28 -10.05 -2.98 -7.30
N GLU A 29 -10.22 -3.35 -6.02
CA GLU A 29 -11.11 -2.65 -5.08
C GLU A 29 -10.53 -1.34 -4.52
N SER A 30 -9.28 -0.98 -4.82
CA SER A 30 -8.71 0.30 -4.40
C SER A 30 -9.45 1.46 -5.05
N SER A 31 -10.38 2.05 -4.28
CA SER A 31 -11.41 2.98 -4.72
C SER A 31 -10.91 4.40 -5.01
N GLY A 32 -9.84 4.55 -5.79
CA GLY A 32 -9.32 5.87 -6.20
C GLY A 32 -8.83 6.76 -5.06
N LYS A 33 -8.60 6.20 -3.87
CA LYS A 33 -8.04 6.95 -2.74
C LYS A 33 -6.53 7.14 -2.95
N PRO A 34 -5.99 8.35 -2.72
CA PRO A 34 -4.55 8.57 -2.81
C PRO A 34 -3.82 7.73 -1.75
N LEU A 35 -2.68 7.17 -2.14
CA LEU A 35 -1.83 6.37 -1.27
C LEU A 35 -1.26 7.23 -0.13
N GLY A 36 -1.49 6.83 1.11
CA GLY A 36 -0.89 7.49 2.27
C GLY A 36 0.58 7.11 2.42
N LEU A 37 1.47 8.09 2.51
CA LEU A 37 2.89 7.89 2.74
C LEU A 37 3.37 8.55 4.05
N ALA A 38 4.34 7.95 4.70
CA ALA A 38 5.03 8.52 5.86
C ALA A 38 6.48 8.85 5.50
N LEU A 39 6.92 10.11 5.69
CA LEU A 39 8.32 10.47 5.46
C LEU A 39 9.16 10.11 6.68
N CYS A 40 10.17 9.27 6.50
CA CYS A 40 11.14 8.95 7.53
C CYS A 40 12.40 9.82 7.35
N GLY A 41 12.72 10.59 8.38
CA GLY A 41 13.82 11.54 8.39
C GLY A 41 13.46 12.87 7.72
N LEU A 42 13.56 13.96 8.49
CA LEU A 42 13.34 15.34 8.02
C LEU A 42 14.70 16.02 7.77
N GLY A 43 15.42 15.49 6.77
CA GLY A 43 16.62 16.11 6.22
C GLY A 43 16.28 17.17 5.17
N ASN A 44 17.31 17.80 4.59
CA ASN A 44 17.12 18.88 3.61
C ASN A 44 16.28 18.44 2.40
N TYR A 45 16.54 17.24 1.87
CA TYR A 45 15.78 16.73 0.72
C TYR A 45 14.32 16.39 1.07
N SER A 46 14.10 15.64 2.16
CA SER A 46 12.76 15.25 2.58
C SER A 46 11.86 16.44 2.94
N ASN A 47 12.43 17.43 3.64
CA ASN A 47 11.68 18.60 4.10
C ASN A 47 11.60 19.70 3.04
N GLY A 48 12.68 19.95 2.30
CA GLY A 48 12.78 21.06 1.34
C GLY A 48 12.20 20.74 -0.03
N GLU A 49 12.32 19.50 -0.50
CA GLU A 49 11.95 19.14 -1.87
C GLU A 49 10.77 18.17 -1.90
N LEU A 50 10.86 17.05 -1.18
CA LEU A 50 9.82 16.02 -1.24
C LEU A 50 8.51 16.48 -0.60
N SER A 51 8.55 17.11 0.58
CA SER A 51 7.33 17.57 1.27
C SER A 51 6.48 18.51 0.41
N PRO A 52 7.02 19.58 -0.22
CA PRO A 52 6.23 20.42 -1.11
C PRO A 52 5.80 19.72 -2.40
N ALA A 53 6.68 18.92 -3.01
CA ALA A 53 6.33 18.19 -4.24
C ALA A 53 5.14 17.25 -4.05
N LEU A 54 5.01 16.65 -2.85
CA LEU A 54 3.89 15.75 -2.53
C LEU A 54 2.52 16.44 -2.50
N LEU A 55 2.47 17.75 -2.26
CA LEU A 55 1.23 18.54 -2.31
C LEU A 55 0.70 18.69 -3.75
N GLU A 56 1.58 18.65 -4.74
CA GLU A 56 1.22 18.73 -6.15
C GLU A 56 0.77 17.37 -6.73
N THR A 57 1.06 16.28 -6.02
CA THR A 57 0.69 14.94 -6.48
C THR A 57 -0.78 14.62 -6.20
N LYS A 58 -1.42 13.94 -7.16
CA LYS A 58 -2.84 13.54 -7.05
C LYS A 58 -3.05 12.14 -6.46
N ASN A 59 -2.04 11.28 -6.62
CA ASN A 59 -2.16 9.85 -6.32
C ASN A 59 -1.57 9.47 -4.96
N VAL A 60 -0.86 10.39 -4.29
CA VAL A 60 -0.16 10.12 -3.04
C VAL A 60 -0.36 11.29 -2.09
N LYS A 61 -0.44 11.03 -0.79
CA LYS A 61 -0.61 12.04 0.24
C LYS A 61 0.34 11.79 1.40
N LEU A 62 1.01 12.85 1.86
CA LEU A 62 1.76 12.81 3.12
C LEU A 62 0.78 12.70 4.29
N VAL A 63 0.85 11.60 5.04
CA VAL A 63 -0.04 11.33 6.19
C VAL A 63 0.67 11.32 7.54
N ALA A 64 1.99 11.12 7.55
CA ALA A 64 2.78 11.12 8.77
C ALA A 64 4.25 11.46 8.50
N VAL A 65 4.95 11.81 9.57
CA VAL A 65 6.41 11.98 9.56
C VAL A 65 7.05 11.27 10.74
N ILE A 66 8.20 10.66 10.49
CA ILE A 66 8.98 9.89 11.46
C ILE A 66 10.31 10.60 11.60
N THR A 67 10.57 11.20 12.75
CA THR A 67 11.80 11.96 13.03
C THR A 67 12.28 11.67 14.45
N GLY A 68 13.60 11.58 14.64
CA GLY A 68 14.20 11.46 15.96
C GLY A 68 14.24 12.79 16.75
N THR A 69 13.82 13.90 16.14
CA THR A 69 13.80 15.23 16.77
C THR A 69 12.40 15.82 16.71
N ARG A 70 11.84 16.15 17.89
CA ARG A 70 10.47 16.65 18.00
C ARG A 70 10.29 18.03 17.36
N GLU A 71 11.28 18.93 17.47
CA GLU A 71 11.15 20.28 16.91
C GLU A 71 10.97 20.26 15.39
N LYS A 72 11.64 19.33 14.70
CA LYS A 72 11.51 19.20 13.23
C LYS A 72 10.13 18.70 12.82
N GLY A 73 9.55 17.76 13.57
CA GLY A 73 8.22 17.23 13.29
C GLY A 73 7.13 18.30 13.46
N VAL A 74 7.26 19.15 14.49
CA VAL A 74 6.32 20.26 14.73
C VAL A 74 6.42 21.34 13.67
N LYS A 75 7.62 21.60 13.12
CA LYS A 75 7.81 22.60 12.05
C LYS A 75 7.15 22.25 10.71
N LEU A 76 6.91 20.97 10.45
CA LEU A 76 6.29 20.51 9.20
C LEU A 76 4.76 20.35 9.33
N ALA A 77 4.23 20.24 10.55
CA ALA A 77 2.79 20.17 10.82
C ALA A 77 2.12 21.53 10.61
#